data_AF-A0A7J3JS92-F1
#
_entry.id   AF-A0A7J3JS92-F1
#
_cell.length_a   1.000
_cell.length_b   1.000
_cell.length_c   1.000
_cell.angle_alpha   90.00
_cell.angle_beta   90.00
_cell.angle_gamma   90.00
#
_symmetry.space_group_name_H-M   'P 1'
#
loop_
_entity.id
_entity.type
_entity.pdbx_description
1 polymer ?
#
loop_
_entity_poly.entity_id
_entity_poly.type
_entity_poly.pdbx_seq_one_letter_code
_entity_poly.pdbx_strand_id
1 'polypeptide(L)'
;LGVSAKGAWTPEMAWHDRLVKIYNSSGIEYTVLCGKSHFHRTVGDKGTIYEPYEVVYDGNKLKVLFRDQEISDTIGFNNNFPSESHAIKGAQSVIMKLLRRRGIVTIALDGENWMIFSKYPRNTYPFLYTMYRYLDVLQRKGFVKTSTLNEVTKSCSQIRKLLYIPTTSWLNGFYKWDGELYEQKSLWYEVSKAYDLIRLYKMIVKNDINLRNTLWSFYHVLDSDYWWAEFWNPKAIKSWLASVYSLLSKIAI
;
A
#
# COMPACT_ATOMS: atom_id res chain seq x y z
N LEU A 1 -11.26 13.22 -10.47
CA LEU A 1 -11.07 14.25 -9.41
C LEU A 1 -10.52 15.58 -9.92
N GLY A 2 -10.05 15.71 -11.17
CA GLY A 2 -9.60 17.01 -11.72
C GLY A 2 -8.31 17.59 -11.11
N VAL A 3 -7.63 16.81 -10.25
CA VAL A 3 -6.38 17.19 -9.57
C VAL A 3 -5.32 16.13 -9.82
N SER A 4 -4.05 16.53 -9.84
CA SER A 4 -2.93 15.60 -9.94
C SER A 4 -2.72 14.89 -8.61
N ALA A 5 -2.67 13.56 -8.62
CA ALA A 5 -2.33 12.78 -7.44
C ALA A 5 -0.90 13.07 -6.99
N LYS A 6 -0.71 13.35 -5.70
CA LYS A 6 0.60 13.57 -5.07
C LYS A 6 1.04 12.42 -4.17
N GLY A 7 0.07 11.60 -3.73
CA GLY A 7 0.33 10.42 -2.93
C GLY A 7 -0.01 9.15 -3.70
N ALA A 8 0.70 8.06 -3.40
CA ALA A 8 0.35 6.72 -3.86
C ALA A 8 0.25 5.76 -2.67
N TRP A 9 -0.78 4.91 -2.68
CA TRP A 9 -0.78 3.67 -1.91
C TRP A 9 0.03 2.65 -2.70
N THR A 10 1.20 2.27 -2.20
CA THR A 10 1.95 1.14 -2.77
C THR A 10 1.14 -0.13 -2.47
N PRO A 11 0.66 -0.89 -3.48
CA PRO A 11 -0.09 -2.11 -3.24
C PRO A 11 0.67 -3.03 -2.29
N GLU A 12 -0.02 -3.52 -1.27
CA GLU A 12 0.58 -4.37 -0.22
C GLU A 12 1.77 -3.74 0.52
N MET A 13 1.94 -2.43 0.43
CA MET A 13 3.16 -1.74 0.82
C MET A 13 4.41 -2.48 0.30
N ALA A 14 4.30 -3.13 -0.87
CA ALA A 14 5.35 -3.93 -1.48
C ALA A 14 6.46 -3.01 -1.99
N TRP A 15 7.50 -2.88 -1.19
CA TRP A 15 8.52 -1.87 -1.35
C TRP A 15 9.80 -2.43 -1.96
N HIS A 16 10.41 -1.63 -2.83
CA HIS A 16 11.81 -1.68 -3.21
C HIS A 16 12.24 -0.24 -3.54
N ASP A 17 13.45 0.20 -3.15
CA ASP A 17 13.90 1.59 -3.37
C ASP A 17 13.89 2.05 -4.85
N ARG A 18 13.92 1.14 -5.82
CA ARG A 18 13.74 1.46 -7.25
C ARG A 18 12.39 2.11 -7.56
N LEU A 19 11.37 1.91 -6.71
CA LEU A 19 10.07 2.58 -6.82
C LEU A 19 10.18 4.10 -6.68
N VAL A 20 11.20 4.62 -5.99
CA VAL A 20 11.43 6.06 -5.82
C VAL A 20 11.50 6.76 -7.18
N LYS A 21 12.25 6.19 -8.12
CA LYS A 21 12.39 6.72 -9.49
C LYS A 21 11.06 6.67 -10.26
N ILE A 22 10.32 5.56 -10.14
CA ILE A 22 9.04 5.37 -10.81
C ILE A 22 8.01 6.39 -10.30
N TYR A 23 7.89 6.54 -8.98
CA TYR A 23 6.99 7.52 -8.36
C TYR A 23 7.35 8.96 -8.71
N ASN A 24 8.63 9.32 -8.62
CA ASN A 24 9.07 10.68 -8.98
C ASN A 24 8.75 11.01 -10.44
N SER A 25 9.03 10.09 -11.38
CA SER A 25 8.70 10.25 -12.80
C SER A 25 7.20 10.36 -13.10
N SER A 26 6.35 9.90 -12.17
CA SER A 26 4.89 9.95 -12.28
C SER A 26 4.27 11.14 -11.52
N GLY A 27 5.09 12.03 -10.95
CA GLY A 27 4.63 13.17 -10.16
C GLY A 27 4.14 12.83 -8.74
N ILE A 28 4.38 11.60 -8.28
CA ILE A 28 4.09 11.16 -6.91
C ILE A 28 5.20 11.64 -5.98
N GLU A 29 4.80 12.30 -4.90
CA GLU A 29 5.69 12.96 -3.94
C GLU A 29 5.79 12.18 -2.61
N TYR A 30 4.78 11.38 -2.27
CA TYR A 30 4.79 10.61 -1.03
C TYR A 30 4.06 9.27 -1.08
N THR A 31 4.43 8.37 -0.16
CA THR A 31 3.73 7.10 0.10
C THR A 31 3.75 6.74 1.59
N VAL A 32 3.06 5.66 1.95
CA VAL A 32 3.00 5.10 3.30
C VAL A 32 3.47 3.66 3.28
N LEU A 33 4.34 3.30 4.22
CA LEU A 33 4.84 1.94 4.43
C LEU A 33 4.52 1.42 5.84
N CYS A 34 4.68 0.12 6.05
CA CYS A 34 4.41 -0.51 7.34
C CYS A 34 5.54 -0.23 8.33
N GLY A 35 5.24 0.43 9.46
CA GLY A 35 6.24 0.72 10.49
C GLY A 35 6.89 -0.53 11.09
N LYS A 36 6.12 -1.60 11.35
CA LYS A 36 6.69 -2.85 11.87
C LYS A 36 7.59 -3.54 10.85
N SER A 37 7.14 -3.63 9.59
CA SER A 37 7.78 -4.50 8.60
C SER A 37 8.96 -3.83 7.90
N HIS A 38 8.90 -2.51 7.72
CA HIS A 38 9.92 -1.75 7.00
C HIS A 38 10.88 -1.01 7.94
N PHE A 39 10.36 -0.24 8.91
CA PHE A 39 11.14 0.78 9.61
C PHE A 39 12.37 0.23 10.37
N HIS A 40 12.24 -0.92 11.02
CA HIS A 40 13.30 -1.44 11.89
C HIS A 40 14.62 -1.65 11.14
N ARG A 41 14.56 -2.16 9.90
CA ARG A 41 15.71 -2.48 9.04
C ARG A 41 16.10 -1.35 8.07
N THR A 42 15.49 -0.17 8.20
CA THR A 42 15.90 1.01 7.42
C THR A 42 17.28 1.51 7.85
N VAL A 43 18.04 2.07 6.91
CA VAL A 43 19.37 2.66 7.13
C VAL A 43 19.34 4.14 6.76
N GLY A 44 20.03 4.97 7.53
CA GLY A 44 20.10 6.42 7.35
C GLY A 44 19.90 7.14 8.67
N ASP A 45 19.58 8.43 8.59
CA ASP A 45 19.18 9.22 9.75
C ASP A 45 17.72 8.88 10.10
N LYS A 46 17.51 8.14 11.20
CA LYS A 46 16.18 7.72 11.64
C LYS A 46 15.93 7.94 13.12
N GLY A 47 14.74 8.42 13.43
CA GLY A 47 14.20 8.54 14.79
C GLY A 47 13.15 7.46 15.03
N THR A 48 11.88 7.85 15.02
CA THR A 48 10.74 6.94 15.22
C THR A 48 9.85 6.82 13.97
N ILE A 49 8.90 5.89 13.95
CA ILE A 49 7.88 5.82 12.88
C ILE A 49 6.94 7.03 12.85
N TYR A 50 6.99 7.90 13.87
CA TYR A 50 6.10 9.06 14.03
C TYR A 50 6.67 10.35 13.42
N GLU A 51 7.59 10.20 12.47
CA GLU A 51 8.24 11.27 11.73
C GLU A 51 8.13 10.97 10.23
N PRO A 52 8.07 11.99 9.36
CA PRO A 52 8.21 11.78 7.93
C PRO A 52 9.68 11.66 7.55
N TYR A 53 9.94 10.90 6.50
CA TYR A 53 11.28 10.64 6.00
C TYR A 53 11.38 10.97 4.51
N GLU A 54 12.57 11.30 4.03
CA GLU A 54 12.90 11.39 2.61
C GLU A 54 13.80 10.21 2.27
N VAL A 55 13.33 9.30 1.43
CA VAL A 55 14.18 8.24 0.87
C VAL A 55 14.87 8.76 -0.39
N VAL A 56 16.18 8.53 -0.48
CA VAL A 56 17.01 8.96 -1.60
C VAL A 56 17.51 7.73 -2.35
N TYR A 57 17.22 7.64 -3.65
CA TYR A 57 17.67 6.53 -4.50
C TYR A 57 17.96 7.02 -5.92
N ASP A 58 19.15 6.75 -6.44
CA ASP A 58 19.56 7.12 -7.82
C ASP A 58 19.30 8.61 -8.13
N GLY A 59 19.66 9.50 -7.19
CA GLY A 59 19.42 10.96 -7.30
C GLY A 59 17.96 11.41 -7.16
N ASN A 60 17.01 10.47 -7.10
CA ASN A 60 15.58 10.72 -6.91
C ASN A 60 15.21 10.70 -5.43
N LYS A 61 14.08 11.34 -5.13
CA LYS A 61 13.58 11.52 -3.76
C LYS A 61 12.10 11.21 -3.68
N LEU A 62 11.69 10.63 -2.56
CA LEU A 62 10.29 10.40 -2.22
C LEU A 62 10.10 10.58 -0.71
N LYS A 63 9.00 11.19 -0.29
CA LYS A 63 8.64 11.24 1.13
C LYS A 63 7.92 9.96 1.55
N VAL A 64 8.29 9.41 2.69
CA VAL A 64 7.70 8.19 3.23
C VAL A 64 7.25 8.44 4.65
N LEU A 65 6.03 8.00 4.96
CA LEU A 65 5.56 7.87 6.34
C LEU A 65 5.38 6.40 6.68
N PHE A 66 5.49 6.07 7.96
CA PHE A 66 5.32 4.71 8.43
C PHE A 66 4.04 4.60 9.26
N ARG A 67 3.13 3.70 8.90
CA ARG A 67 1.90 3.49 9.66
C ARG A 67 2.20 2.90 11.05
N ASP A 68 1.46 3.38 12.06
CA ASP A 68 1.34 2.69 13.35
C ASP A 68 0.50 1.44 13.11
N GLN A 69 1.18 0.30 13.03
CA GLN A 69 0.52 -0.98 12.76
C GLN A 69 -0.47 -1.35 13.86
N GLU A 70 -0.15 -1.11 15.13
CA GLU A 70 -1.01 -1.53 16.25
C GLU A 70 -2.37 -0.84 16.18
N ILE A 71 -2.37 0.49 15.99
CA ILE A 71 -3.59 1.27 15.87
C ILE A 71 -4.34 0.93 14.57
N SER A 72 -3.62 0.86 13.45
CA SER A 72 -4.22 0.57 12.14
C SER A 72 -4.89 -0.81 12.11
N ASP A 73 -4.22 -1.85 12.63
CA ASP A 73 -4.76 -3.20 12.69
C ASP A 73 -5.87 -3.32 13.75
N THR A 74 -5.85 -2.51 14.82
CA THR A 74 -6.99 -2.43 15.75
C THR A 74 -8.25 -1.94 15.03
N ILE A 75 -8.12 -0.93 14.18
CA ILE A 75 -9.24 -0.36 13.44
C ILE A 75 -9.69 -1.32 12.33
N GLY A 76 -8.75 -1.87 11.56
CA GLY A 76 -9.03 -2.68 10.37
C GLY A 76 -9.38 -4.14 10.65
N PHE A 77 -8.80 -4.76 11.68
CA PHE A 77 -8.91 -6.23 11.88
C PHE A 77 -9.32 -6.63 13.30
N ASN A 78 -8.89 -5.91 14.34
CA ASN A 78 -9.09 -6.30 15.74
C ASN A 78 -10.24 -5.53 16.42
N ASN A 79 -11.34 -5.30 15.71
CA ASN A 79 -12.51 -4.54 16.16
C ASN A 79 -13.73 -5.44 16.46
N ASN A 80 -13.47 -6.62 17.03
CA ASN A 80 -14.49 -7.63 17.34
C ASN A 80 -15.23 -7.30 18.65
N PHE A 81 -16.20 -6.38 18.59
CA PHE A 81 -16.95 -5.91 19.75
C PHE A 81 -18.33 -6.59 19.88
N PRO A 82 -18.58 -7.41 20.92
CA PRO A 82 -19.87 -8.10 21.06
C PRO A 82 -21.08 -7.19 21.32
N SER A 83 -20.85 -5.97 21.81
CA SER A 83 -21.90 -4.97 22.03
C SER A 83 -21.41 -3.56 21.76
N GLU A 84 -22.35 -2.63 21.62
CA GLU A 84 -22.04 -1.20 21.44
C GLU A 84 -21.21 -0.63 22.60
N SER A 85 -21.45 -1.06 23.84
CA SER A 85 -20.62 -0.66 24.99
C SER A 85 -19.15 -1.08 24.82
N HIS A 86 -18.90 -2.30 24.30
CA HIS A 86 -17.55 -2.74 23.99
C HIS A 86 -16.92 -1.93 22.84
N ALA A 87 -17.71 -1.57 21.83
CA ALA A 87 -17.28 -0.72 20.73
C ALA A 87 -16.83 0.67 21.20
N ILE A 88 -17.60 1.29 22.11
CA ILE A 88 -17.26 2.58 22.72
C ILE A 88 -15.95 2.46 23.52
N LYS A 89 -15.78 1.41 24.34
CA LYS A 89 -14.53 1.14 25.07
C LYS A 89 -13.35 0.90 24.13
N GLY A 90 -13.58 0.21 23.00
CA GLY A 90 -12.59 0.02 21.94
C GLY A 90 -12.11 1.34 21.36
N ALA A 91 -13.05 2.25 21.06
CA ALA A 91 -12.73 3.59 20.57
C ALA A 91 -11.90 4.38 21.58
N GLN A 92 -12.27 4.34 22.86
CA GLN A 92 -11.49 4.96 23.94
C GLN A 92 -10.07 4.39 24.01
N SER A 93 -9.93 3.07 23.90
CA SER A 93 -8.62 2.40 23.91
C SER A 93 -7.73 2.88 22.76
N VAL A 94 -8.27 2.99 21.54
CA VAL A 94 -7.53 3.52 20.37
C VAL A 94 -7.09 4.96 20.61
N ILE A 95 -7.96 5.81 21.16
CA ILE A 95 -7.62 7.20 21.47
C ILE A 95 -6.52 7.28 22.54
N MET A 96 -6.60 6.46 23.58
CA MET A 96 -5.56 6.40 24.62
C MET A 96 -4.22 5.92 24.06
N LYS A 97 -4.24 4.97 23.13
CA LYS A 97 -3.03 4.56 22.41
C LYS A 97 -2.47 5.74 21.61
N LEU A 98 -3.30 6.40 20.81
CA LEU A 98 -2.91 7.56 19.99
C LEU A 98 -2.26 8.67 20.83
N LEU A 99 -2.87 9.06 21.94
CA LEU A 99 -2.36 10.13 22.83
C LEU A 99 -1.04 9.78 23.53
N ARG A 100 -0.65 8.50 23.57
CA ARG A 100 0.66 8.07 24.09
C ARG A 100 1.78 8.21 23.06
N ARG A 101 1.46 8.39 21.77
CA ARG A 101 2.46 8.63 20.72
C ARG A 101 2.81 10.12 20.68
N ARG A 102 4.04 10.41 20.29
CA ARG A 102 4.52 11.78 20.09
C ARG A 102 4.93 11.94 18.63
N GLY A 103 4.48 13.02 17.99
CA GLY A 103 4.72 13.26 16.56
C GLY A 103 3.52 12.92 15.68
N ILE A 104 3.79 12.51 14.44
CA ILE A 104 2.79 12.21 13.41
C ILE A 104 2.41 10.73 13.49
N VAL A 105 1.19 10.45 13.96
CA VAL A 105 0.65 9.09 13.98
C VAL A 105 -0.03 8.79 12.65
N THR A 106 0.64 8.05 11.77
CA THR A 106 0.06 7.64 10.49
C THR A 106 -0.83 6.42 10.70
N ILE A 107 -2.12 6.55 10.39
CA ILE A 107 -3.08 5.44 10.39
C ILE A 107 -3.35 5.08 8.93
N ALA A 108 -3.12 3.82 8.57
CA ALA A 108 -3.28 3.36 7.20
C ALA A 108 -3.75 1.89 7.16
N LEU A 109 -4.87 1.66 6.48
CA LEU A 109 -5.59 0.40 6.38
C LEU A 109 -6.46 0.42 5.12
N ASP A 110 -6.90 -0.75 4.67
CA ASP A 110 -7.91 -0.87 3.62
C ASP A 110 -9.26 -0.29 4.09
N GLY A 111 -10.02 0.24 3.12
CA GLY A 111 -11.20 1.05 3.40
C GLY A 111 -12.40 0.26 3.92
N GLU A 112 -12.44 -1.04 3.66
CA GLU A 112 -13.53 -1.97 3.94
C GLU A 112 -13.22 -2.92 5.11
N ASN A 113 -11.94 -3.15 5.44
CA ASN A 113 -11.53 -4.17 6.42
C ASN A 113 -12.25 -4.02 7.76
N TRP A 114 -12.39 -2.78 8.22
CA TRP A 114 -13.04 -2.45 9.49
C TRP A 114 -14.49 -2.95 9.57
N MET A 115 -15.19 -3.10 8.44
CA MET A 115 -16.57 -3.60 8.43
C MET A 115 -16.66 -5.09 8.06
N ILE A 116 -15.82 -5.58 7.13
CA ILE A 116 -15.99 -6.93 6.56
C ILE A 116 -15.33 -8.05 7.39
N PHE A 117 -14.26 -7.75 8.12
CA PHE A 117 -13.52 -8.78 8.88
C PHE A 117 -13.96 -8.89 10.34
N SER A 118 -14.85 -8.01 10.81
CA SER A 118 -15.37 -8.09 12.16
C SER A 118 -16.37 -9.24 12.33
N LYS A 119 -16.26 -9.97 13.42
CA LYS A 119 -17.27 -10.93 13.90
C LYS A 119 -18.57 -10.24 14.32
N TYR A 120 -18.55 -8.94 14.55
CA TYR A 120 -19.71 -8.14 14.95
C TYR A 120 -19.86 -6.87 14.09
N PRO A 121 -20.16 -6.98 12.78
CA PRO A 121 -20.18 -5.83 11.86
C PRO A 121 -21.09 -4.68 12.30
N ARG A 122 -22.22 -4.98 12.96
CA ARG A 122 -23.14 -3.96 13.48
C ARG A 122 -22.47 -3.01 14.50
N ASN A 123 -21.47 -3.48 15.22
CA ASN A 123 -20.80 -2.73 16.29
C ASN A 123 -19.53 -2.01 15.81
N THR A 124 -19.11 -2.20 14.56
CA THR A 124 -17.94 -1.50 14.01
C THR A 124 -18.26 -0.04 13.67
N TYR A 125 -19.49 0.26 13.25
CA TYR A 125 -19.95 1.65 13.05
C TYR A 125 -19.96 2.46 14.36
N PRO A 126 -20.60 2.02 15.47
CA PRO A 126 -20.49 2.73 16.74
C PRO A 126 -19.05 2.94 17.22
N PHE A 127 -18.16 1.98 17.00
CA PHE A 127 -16.73 2.10 17.28
C PHE A 127 -16.08 3.24 16.49
N LEU A 128 -16.18 3.21 15.15
CA LEU A 128 -15.58 4.24 14.30
C LEU A 128 -16.20 5.62 14.57
N TYR A 129 -17.52 5.70 14.64
CA TYR A 129 -18.23 6.95 14.90
C TYR A 129 -17.77 7.58 16.22
N THR A 130 -17.66 6.78 17.28
CA THR A 130 -17.18 7.24 18.60
C THR A 130 -15.71 7.68 18.54
N MET A 131 -14.86 6.94 17.82
CA MET A 131 -13.45 7.30 17.62
C MET A 131 -13.32 8.66 16.92
N TYR A 132 -14.05 8.89 15.83
CA TYR A 132 -14.05 10.17 15.12
C TYR A 132 -14.56 11.32 15.99
N ARG A 133 -15.60 11.10 16.81
CA ARG A 133 -16.07 12.11 17.78
C ARG A 133 -15.00 12.47 18.80
N TYR A 134 -14.23 11.50 19.30
CA TYR A 134 -13.13 11.81 20.20
C TYR A 134 -12.02 12.60 19.51
N LEU A 135 -11.66 12.25 18.27
CA LEU A 135 -10.68 13.00 17.49
C LEU A 135 -11.11 14.45 17.27
N ASP A 136 -12.39 14.69 16.94
CA ASP A 136 -12.93 16.04 16.78
C ASP A 136 -12.82 16.88 18.06
N VAL A 137 -13.22 16.29 19.21
CA VAL A 137 -13.11 16.97 20.51
C VAL A 137 -11.65 17.27 20.88
N LEU A 138 -10.75 16.30 20.68
CA LEU A 138 -9.32 16.48 20.96
C LEU A 138 -8.70 17.54 20.04
N GLN A 139 -9.13 17.60 18.78
CA GLN A 139 -8.69 18.60 17.83
C GLN A 139 -9.14 20.00 18.23
N ARG A 140 -10.42 20.19 18.58
CA ARG A 140 -10.94 21.48 19.06
C ARG A 140 -10.26 21.97 20.34
N LYS A 141 -9.80 21.04 21.18
CA LYS A 141 -9.03 21.34 22.40
C LYS A 141 -7.52 21.51 22.17
N GLY A 142 -7.04 21.34 20.94
CA GLY A 142 -5.62 21.50 20.59
C GLY A 142 -4.70 20.36 21.04
N PHE A 143 -5.24 19.22 21.47
CA PHE A 143 -4.42 18.06 21.87
C PHE A 143 -3.87 17.29 20.67
N VAL A 144 -4.64 17.26 19.58
CA VAL A 144 -4.26 16.58 18.33
C VAL A 144 -4.59 17.49 17.14
N LYS A 145 -4.00 17.21 15.99
CA LYS A 145 -4.40 17.79 14.71
C LYS A 145 -4.56 16.65 13.72
N THR A 146 -5.74 16.51 13.14
CA THR A 146 -5.93 15.63 11.99
C THR A 146 -5.44 16.37 10.74
N SER A 147 -4.71 15.68 9.88
CA SER A 147 -4.09 16.29 8.70
C SER A 147 -4.00 15.25 7.59
N THR A 148 -4.11 15.74 6.36
CA THR A 148 -3.78 14.96 5.18
C THR A 148 -2.26 14.75 5.11
N LEU A 149 -1.83 13.67 4.46
CA LEU A 149 -0.40 13.42 4.25
C LEU A 149 0.28 14.54 3.46
N ASN A 150 -0.44 15.20 2.53
CA ASN A 150 0.06 16.34 1.78
C ASN A 150 0.36 17.56 2.67
N GLU A 151 -0.50 17.84 3.66
CA GLU A 151 -0.25 18.93 4.63
C GLU A 151 0.95 18.61 5.53
N VAL A 152 1.05 17.36 6.00
CA VAL A 152 2.18 16.91 6.81
C VAL A 152 3.49 17.05 6.04
N THR A 153 3.54 16.54 4.81
CA THR A 153 4.75 16.57 3.98
C THR A 153 5.17 17.97 3.54
N LYS A 154 4.26 18.95 3.54
CA LYS A 154 4.57 20.36 3.24
C LYS A 154 4.98 21.17 4.46
N SER A 155 4.55 20.79 5.66
CA SER A 155 4.81 21.55 6.89
C SER A 155 6.13 21.19 7.57
N CYS A 156 6.74 20.06 7.25
CA CYS A 156 8.03 19.66 7.80
C CYS A 156 9.21 20.34 7.09
N SER A 157 9.87 21.27 7.77
CA SER A 157 11.05 22.00 7.28
C SER A 157 12.34 21.19 7.31
N GLN A 158 12.44 20.22 8.24
CA GLN A 158 13.56 19.29 8.36
C GLN A 158 13.02 17.86 8.24
N ILE A 159 13.42 17.18 7.18
CA ILE A 159 13.04 15.79 6.92
C ILE A 159 14.32 14.96 6.94
N ARG A 160 14.37 13.97 7.85
CA ARG A 160 15.51 13.06 7.94
C ARG A 160 15.60 12.19 6.68
N LYS A 161 16.83 11.82 6.31
CA LYS A 161 17.09 11.07 5.08
C LYS A 161 17.34 9.60 5.36
N LEU A 162 16.57 8.75 4.69
CA LEU A 162 16.80 7.32 4.64
C LEU A 162 17.57 6.98 3.36
N LEU A 163 18.63 6.20 3.53
CA LEU A 163 19.49 5.73 2.45
C LEU A 163 19.05 4.36 1.92
N TYR A 164 18.28 3.61 2.73
CA TYR A 164 17.76 2.31 2.36
C TYR A 164 16.53 1.96 3.19
N ILE A 165 15.54 1.35 2.53
CA ILE A 165 14.40 0.70 3.17
C ILE A 165 14.37 -0.76 2.68
N PRO A 166 14.18 -1.75 3.58
CA PRO A 166 14.18 -3.15 3.19
C PRO A 166 13.16 -3.47 2.10
N THR A 167 13.57 -4.27 1.13
CA THR A 167 12.67 -4.82 0.10
C THR A 167 11.74 -5.84 0.73
N THR A 168 10.49 -5.45 0.99
CA THR A 168 9.50 -6.28 1.70
C THR A 168 8.08 -5.73 1.50
N SER A 169 7.08 -6.33 2.15
CA SER A 169 5.68 -5.88 2.15
C SER A 169 5.20 -5.57 3.57
N TRP A 170 3.92 -5.23 3.75
CA TRP A 170 3.33 -5.14 5.09
C TRP A 170 3.39 -6.46 5.89
N LEU A 171 3.67 -7.61 5.24
CA LEU A 171 3.79 -8.94 5.84
C LEU A 171 5.24 -9.41 6.12
N ASN A 172 6.27 -8.59 5.94
CA ASN A 172 7.69 -9.00 6.07
C ASN A 172 8.17 -10.00 5.00
N GLY A 173 7.59 -9.96 3.80
CA GLY A 173 8.08 -10.73 2.65
C GLY A 173 7.05 -10.76 1.54
N PHE A 174 7.30 -11.56 0.50
CA PHE A 174 6.36 -11.72 -0.61
C PHE A 174 5.74 -13.12 -0.67
N TYR A 175 6.00 -13.97 0.34
CA TYR A 175 5.63 -15.38 0.36
C TYR A 175 4.15 -15.64 0.04
N LYS A 176 3.24 -14.77 0.51
CA LYS A 176 1.81 -14.85 0.20
C LYS A 176 1.48 -14.82 -1.30
N TRP A 177 2.29 -14.12 -2.10
CA TRP A 177 2.09 -13.91 -3.53
C TRP A 177 3.01 -14.74 -4.42
N ASP A 178 4.16 -15.21 -3.90
CA ASP A 178 5.22 -15.80 -4.73
C ASP A 178 5.75 -17.17 -4.26
N GLY A 179 5.22 -17.75 -3.18
CA GLY A 179 5.81 -18.96 -2.63
C GLY A 179 4.97 -19.82 -1.69
N GLU A 180 3.87 -19.33 -1.14
CA GLU A 180 3.00 -20.11 -0.25
C GLU A 180 2.32 -21.27 -0.99
N LEU A 181 1.93 -21.04 -2.24
CA LEU A 181 1.43 -22.08 -3.13
C LEU A 181 2.50 -22.40 -4.18
N TYR A 182 2.79 -23.70 -4.34
CA TYR A 182 3.84 -24.18 -5.23
C TYR A 182 3.70 -23.66 -6.68
N GLU A 183 2.47 -23.53 -7.19
CA GLU A 183 2.19 -23.06 -8.56
C GLU A 183 2.45 -21.56 -8.78
N GLN A 184 2.54 -20.73 -7.72
CA GLN A 184 2.79 -19.30 -7.88
C GLN A 184 4.13 -19.07 -8.60
N LYS A 185 5.18 -19.80 -8.22
CA LYS A 185 6.51 -19.64 -8.83
C LYS A 185 6.53 -19.96 -10.32
N SER A 186 5.87 -21.04 -10.73
CA SER A 186 5.83 -21.43 -12.15
C SER A 186 5.04 -20.43 -12.98
N LEU A 187 3.95 -19.88 -12.44
CA LEU A 187 3.22 -18.82 -13.14
C LEU A 187 4.00 -17.50 -13.19
N TRP A 188 4.72 -17.10 -12.14
CA TRP A 188 5.60 -15.93 -12.21
C TRP A 188 6.68 -16.06 -13.29
N TYR A 189 7.19 -17.27 -13.53
CA TYR A 189 8.09 -17.53 -14.65
C TYR A 189 7.41 -17.28 -16.01
N GLU A 190 6.17 -17.72 -16.18
CA GLU A 190 5.39 -17.43 -17.40
C GLU A 190 5.07 -15.93 -17.54
N VAL A 191 4.78 -15.22 -16.45
CA VAL A 191 4.63 -13.75 -16.44
C VAL A 191 5.91 -13.06 -16.90
N SER A 192 7.07 -13.52 -16.44
CA SER A 192 8.36 -12.98 -16.87
C SER A 192 8.59 -13.15 -18.37
N LYS A 193 8.29 -14.33 -18.92
CA LYS A 193 8.37 -14.58 -20.38
C LYS A 193 7.46 -13.65 -21.16
N ALA A 194 6.20 -13.52 -20.73
CA ALA A 194 5.24 -12.64 -21.37
C ALA A 194 5.73 -11.18 -21.35
N TYR A 195 6.32 -10.73 -20.23
CA TYR A 195 6.90 -9.40 -20.12
C TYR A 195 8.06 -9.17 -21.09
N ASP A 196 8.98 -10.14 -21.22
CA ASP A 196 10.09 -10.05 -22.17
C ASP A 196 9.60 -9.96 -23.62
N LEU A 197 8.56 -10.72 -23.99
CA LEU A 197 7.94 -10.61 -25.30
C LEU A 197 7.26 -9.24 -25.52
N ILE A 198 6.57 -8.70 -24.51
CA ILE A 198 5.99 -7.34 -24.58
C ILE A 198 7.08 -6.30 -24.82
N ARG A 199 8.24 -6.44 -24.17
CA ARG A 199 9.38 -5.53 -24.37
C ARG A 199 9.92 -5.61 -25.79
N LEU A 200 10.10 -6.81 -26.33
CA LEU A 200 10.52 -7.02 -27.72
C LEU A 200 9.50 -6.45 -28.71
N TYR A 201 8.21 -6.72 -28.50
CA TYR A 201 7.12 -6.19 -29.31
C TYR A 201 7.15 -4.66 -29.36
N LYS A 202 7.31 -4.01 -28.20
CA LYS A 202 7.40 -2.55 -28.08
C LYS A 202 8.61 -1.94 -28.82
N MET A 203 9.69 -2.71 -29.00
CA MET A 203 10.86 -2.27 -29.76
C MET A 203 10.61 -2.31 -31.28
N ILE A 204 9.80 -3.26 -31.75
CA ILE A 204 9.49 -3.47 -33.18
C ILE A 204 8.32 -2.59 -33.61
N VAL A 205 7.21 -2.65 -32.89
CA VAL A 205 5.96 -1.95 -33.20
C VAL A 205 5.87 -0.69 -32.34
N LYS A 206 5.96 0.48 -32.97
CA LYS A 206 5.84 1.75 -32.26
C LYS A 206 4.37 2.08 -31.96
N ASN A 207 3.94 1.73 -30.75
CA ASN A 207 2.77 2.28 -30.06
C ASN A 207 1.45 2.14 -30.83
N ASP A 208 1.06 0.92 -31.16
CA ASP A 208 -0.21 0.59 -31.81
C ASP A 208 -1.30 0.16 -30.81
N ILE A 209 -2.50 -0.10 -31.33
CA ILE A 209 -3.64 -0.55 -30.51
C ILE A 209 -3.41 -1.92 -29.87
N ASN A 210 -2.68 -2.82 -30.53
CA ASN A 210 -2.39 -4.14 -29.99
C ASN A 210 -1.46 -4.06 -28.79
N LEU A 211 -0.43 -3.21 -28.82
CA LEU A 211 0.44 -2.98 -27.66
C LEU A 211 -0.37 -2.45 -26.48
N ARG A 212 -1.29 -1.50 -26.71
CA ARG A 212 -2.16 -0.98 -25.63
C ARG A 212 -3.04 -2.08 -25.03
N ASN A 213 -3.70 -2.88 -25.86
CA ASN A 213 -4.53 -3.98 -25.39
C ASN A 213 -3.70 -5.07 -24.70
N THR A 214 -2.48 -5.32 -25.17
CA THR A 214 -1.56 -6.29 -24.56
C THR A 214 -1.15 -5.82 -23.17
N LEU A 215 -0.78 -4.55 -23.02
CA LEU A 215 -0.46 -3.96 -21.72
C LEU A 215 -1.67 -3.98 -20.79
N TRP A 216 -2.87 -3.70 -21.31
CA TRP A 216 -4.11 -3.81 -20.54
C TRP A 216 -4.33 -5.22 -19.97
N SER A 217 -4.24 -6.24 -20.82
CA SER A 217 -4.33 -7.64 -20.38
C SER A 217 -3.21 -7.99 -19.40
N PHE A 218 -1.98 -7.50 -19.65
CA PHE A 218 -0.84 -7.77 -18.78
C PHE A 218 -0.99 -7.14 -17.40
N TYR A 219 -1.62 -5.96 -17.27
CA TYR A 219 -1.91 -5.38 -15.96
C TYR A 219 -2.85 -6.27 -15.14
N HIS A 220 -3.83 -6.92 -15.77
CA HIS A 220 -4.69 -7.90 -15.10
C HIS A 220 -3.96 -9.21 -14.74
N VAL A 221 -2.90 -9.58 -15.47
CA VAL A 221 -2.02 -10.70 -15.05
C VAL A 221 -1.32 -10.36 -13.73
N LEU A 222 -0.94 -9.10 -13.54
CA LEU A 222 -0.19 -8.62 -12.37
C LEU A 222 -1.06 -8.25 -11.17
N ASP A 223 -2.39 -8.38 -11.28
CA ASP A 223 -3.33 -8.04 -10.22
C ASP A 223 -3.07 -8.87 -8.95
N SER A 224 -2.55 -8.21 -7.90
CA SER A 224 -2.07 -8.88 -6.69
C SER A 224 -3.15 -9.67 -5.95
N ASP A 225 -4.42 -9.35 -6.16
CA ASP A 225 -5.55 -10.09 -5.58
C ASP A 225 -5.60 -11.53 -6.12
N TYR A 226 -5.30 -11.74 -7.41
CA TYR A 226 -5.25 -13.09 -8.00
C TYR A 226 -4.07 -13.90 -7.47
N TRP A 227 -3.04 -13.24 -6.94
CA TRP A 227 -1.81 -13.87 -6.44
C TRP A 227 -1.86 -14.17 -4.94
N TRP A 228 -2.73 -13.50 -4.17
CA TRP A 228 -2.86 -13.73 -2.74
C TRP A 228 -3.27 -15.18 -2.44
N ALA A 229 -2.53 -15.90 -1.60
CA ALA A 229 -2.69 -17.34 -1.39
C ALA A 229 -4.14 -17.78 -1.06
N GLU A 230 -4.85 -17.05 -0.20
CA GLU A 230 -6.24 -17.35 0.17
C GLU A 230 -7.26 -17.04 -0.95
N PHE A 231 -6.91 -16.18 -1.91
CA PHE A 231 -7.75 -15.78 -3.05
C PHE A 231 -7.14 -16.21 -4.40
N TRP A 232 -6.24 -17.19 -4.35
CA TRP A 232 -5.43 -17.63 -5.47
C TRP A 232 -6.30 -17.97 -6.69
N ASN A 233 -6.09 -17.25 -7.78
CA ASN A 233 -6.89 -17.37 -9.00
C ASN A 233 -6.02 -17.64 -10.24
N PRO A 234 -5.42 -18.84 -10.34
CA PRO A 234 -4.55 -19.19 -11.47
C PRO A 234 -5.34 -19.23 -12.79
N LYS A 235 -6.66 -19.45 -12.75
CA LYS A 235 -7.51 -19.44 -13.93
C LYS A 235 -7.57 -18.04 -14.53
N ALA A 236 -7.83 -17.02 -13.74
CA ALA A 236 -7.83 -15.63 -14.20
C ALA A 236 -6.46 -15.23 -14.77
N ILE A 237 -5.37 -15.53 -14.05
CA ILE A 237 -4.00 -15.26 -14.48
C ILE A 237 -3.71 -15.92 -15.85
N LYS A 238 -4.01 -17.21 -15.99
CA LYS A 238 -3.81 -17.96 -17.24
C LYS A 238 -4.67 -17.41 -18.38
N SER A 239 -5.92 -17.01 -18.12
CA SER A 239 -6.79 -16.41 -19.13
C SER A 239 -6.25 -15.07 -19.64
N TRP A 240 -5.75 -14.21 -18.74
CA TRP A 240 -5.13 -12.94 -19.14
C TRP A 240 -3.79 -13.14 -19.85
N LEU A 241 -2.97 -14.11 -19.43
CA LEU A 241 -1.76 -14.51 -20.15
C LEU A 241 -2.07 -15.01 -21.57
N ALA A 242 -3.10 -15.82 -21.74
CA ALA A 242 -3.53 -16.27 -23.06
C ALA A 242 -3.95 -15.09 -23.96
N SER A 243 -4.63 -14.08 -23.39
CA SER A 243 -4.94 -12.83 -24.10
C SER A 243 -3.67 -12.08 -24.52
N VAL A 244 -2.68 -11.95 -23.63
CA VAL A 244 -1.38 -11.34 -23.94
C VAL A 244 -0.72 -12.06 -25.12
N TYR A 245 -0.56 -13.38 -25.06
CA TYR A 245 0.06 -14.14 -26.13
C TYR A 245 -0.72 -14.07 -27.45
N SER A 246 -2.05 -14.09 -27.41
CA SER A 246 -2.91 -13.95 -28.60
C SER A 246 -2.79 -12.58 -29.26
N LEU A 247 -2.59 -11.51 -28.49
CA LEU A 247 -2.42 -10.16 -29.04
C LEU A 247 -1.02 -9.97 -29.63
N LEU A 248 0.00 -10.53 -28.98
CA LEU A 248 1.37 -10.50 -29.48
C LEU A 248 1.55 -11.29 -30.78
N SER A 249 0.81 -12.38 -30.98
CA SER A 249 0.89 -13.22 -32.18
C SER A 249 0.22 -12.62 -33.42
N LYS A 250 -0.59 -11.56 -33.27
CA LYS A 250 -1.25 -10.86 -34.39
C LYS A 250 -0.32 -9.99 -35.23
N ILE A 251 0.99 -10.00 -34.96
CA ILE A 251 1.98 -9.60 -35.96
C ILE A 251 2.06 -10.71 -37.01
N ALA A 252 1.09 -10.71 -37.92
CA ALA A 252 1.29 -11.27 -39.25
C ALA A 252 1.80 -10.13 -40.13
N ILE A 253 2.90 -10.40 -40.82
CA ILE A 253 3.61 -9.57 -41.79
C ILE A 253 2.65 -8.89 -42.76
#